data_AF-A0A5C4R0U9-F1
#
_entry.id   AF-A0A5C4R0U9-F1
#
_cell.length_a   1.000
_cell.length_b   1.000
_cell.length_c   1.000
_cell.angle_alpha   90.00
_cell.angle_beta   90.00
_cell.angle_gamma   90.00
#
_symmetry.space_group_name_H-M   'P 1'
#
loop_
_entity.id
_entity.type
_entity.pdbx_description
1 polymer ?
#
loop_
_entity_poly.entity_id
_entity_poly.type
_entity_poly.pdbx_seq_one_letter_code
_entity_poly.pdbx_strand_id
1 'polypeptide(L)'
;MMDDLFPDTINKSEHGATWWAGNWECRNWNGYFQSRESGRGNWCFQVPWFSNDNLTCSVYAIDANGQPQTRDLIPIDQENRITIQGRKYSRDFWHH
;
A
#
# COMPACT_ATOMS: atom_id res chain seq x y z
N MET A 1 5.41 -26.76 11.72
CA MET A 1 5.99 -25.42 11.90
C MET A 1 6.64 -25.08 10.58
N MET A 2 6.08 -24.11 9.87
CA MET A 2 6.52 -23.68 8.55
C MET A 2 7.14 -22.29 8.74
N ASP A 3 8.19 -22.27 9.54
CA ASP A 3 8.96 -21.07 9.83
C ASP A 3 10.01 -20.89 8.71
N ASP A 4 10.20 -19.65 8.28
CA ASP A 4 11.28 -19.13 7.43
C ASP A 4 11.22 -19.31 5.90
N LEU A 5 10.12 -18.86 5.28
CA LEU A 5 10.09 -18.58 3.84
C LEU A 5 10.51 -17.14 3.45
N PHE A 6 10.79 -16.27 4.42
CA PHE A 6 11.26 -14.91 4.16
C PHE A 6 12.41 -14.60 5.12
N PRO A 7 13.61 -14.25 4.62
CA PRO A 7 14.68 -13.90 5.52
C PRO A 7 14.29 -12.62 6.27
N ASP A 8 14.57 -12.60 7.57
CA ASP A 8 14.48 -11.44 8.50
C ASP A 8 15.33 -10.21 8.06
N THR A 9 15.77 -10.17 6.80
CA THR A 9 16.71 -9.19 6.24
C THR A 9 16.17 -8.42 5.04
N ILE A 10 14.90 -8.59 4.66
CA ILE A 10 14.30 -7.76 3.60
C ILE A 10 14.21 -6.32 4.11
N ASN A 11 15.04 -5.43 3.57
CA ASN A 11 14.97 -4.01 3.83
C ASN A 11 13.72 -3.41 3.16
N LYS A 12 12.57 -3.47 3.84
CA LYS A 12 11.29 -2.97 3.32
C LYS A 12 11.29 -1.47 3.04
N SER A 13 12.24 -0.71 3.60
CA SER A 13 12.35 0.73 3.37
C SER A 13 12.74 1.09 1.92
N GLU A 14 13.33 0.14 1.19
CA GLU A 14 13.77 0.35 -0.19
C GLU A 14 12.62 0.27 -1.20
N HIS A 15 12.60 1.20 -2.15
CA HIS A 15 11.69 1.13 -3.29
C HIS A 15 11.87 -0.20 -4.04
N GLY A 16 10.77 -0.86 -4.35
CA GLY A 16 10.76 -2.13 -5.07
C GLY A 16 10.95 -3.35 -4.17
N ALA A 17 11.22 -3.17 -2.88
CA ALA A 17 11.24 -4.29 -1.93
C ALA A 17 9.88 -4.99 -1.92
N THR A 18 9.90 -6.31 -2.04
CA THR A 18 8.71 -7.18 -2.05
C THR A 18 8.83 -8.25 -0.97
N TRP A 19 7.74 -8.55 -0.29
CA TRP A 19 7.67 -9.61 0.72
C TRP A 19 6.27 -10.20 0.75
N TRP A 20 6.10 -11.38 1.34
CA TRP A 20 4.77 -11.93 1.57
C TRP A 20 4.33 -11.75 3.01
N ALA A 21 3.03 -11.55 3.18
CA ALA A 21 2.35 -11.55 4.47
C ALA A 21 1.13 -12.47 4.36
N GLY A 22 1.30 -13.73 4.77
CA GLY A 22 0.29 -14.77 4.51
C GLY A 22 0.07 -14.96 3.01
N ASN A 23 -1.20 -14.86 2.57
CA ASN A 23 -1.58 -14.99 1.16
C ASN A 23 -1.34 -13.71 0.33
N TRP A 24 -0.77 -12.65 0.91
CA TRP A 24 -0.62 -11.37 0.23
C TRP A 24 0.82 -11.14 -0.20
N GLU A 25 1.01 -10.80 -1.47
CA GLU A 25 2.28 -10.25 -1.94
C GLU A 25 2.25 -8.74 -1.70
N CYS A 26 3.23 -8.24 -0.98
CA CYS A 26 3.35 -6.85 -0.55
C CYS A 26 4.57 -6.22 -1.20
N ARG A 27 4.55 -4.89 -1.37
CA ARG A 27 5.70 -4.12 -1.83
C ARG A 27 5.76 -2.71 -1.26
N ASN A 28 6.96 -2.15 -1.27
CA ASN A 28 7.19 -0.72 -1.16
C ASN A 28 7.26 -0.11 -2.56
N TRP A 29 6.24 0.64 -2.94
CA TRP A 29 6.22 1.43 -4.18
C TRP A 29 6.42 2.91 -3.87
N ASN A 30 7.66 3.38 -4.01
CA ASN A 30 8.04 4.79 -3.76
C ASN A 30 7.64 5.31 -2.36
N GLY A 31 7.81 4.48 -1.33
CA GLY A 31 7.43 4.77 0.05
C GLY A 31 5.96 4.46 0.37
N TYR A 32 5.17 3.96 -0.58
CA TYR A 32 3.78 3.54 -0.35
C TYR A 32 3.67 2.03 -0.25
N PHE A 33 2.92 1.55 0.75
CA PHE A 33 2.61 0.14 0.85
C PHE A 33 1.57 -0.22 -0.20
N GLN A 34 1.86 -1.24 -0.99
CA GLN A 34 0.89 -1.87 -1.85
C GLN A 34 0.87 -3.38 -1.62
N SER A 35 -0.29 -3.98 -1.81
CA SER A 35 -0.43 -5.43 -1.77
C SER A 35 -1.35 -5.92 -2.88
N ARG A 36 -1.24 -7.22 -3.16
CA ARG A 36 -2.16 -7.97 -4.03
C ARG A 36 -2.31 -9.39 -3.52
N GLU A 37 -3.50 -9.94 -3.68
CA GLU A 37 -3.83 -11.26 -3.14
C GLU A 37 -3.26 -12.37 -4.03
N SER A 38 -2.67 -13.39 -3.40
CA SER A 38 -2.08 -14.56 -4.06
C SER A 38 -1.05 -14.21 -5.15
N GLY A 39 -0.45 -13.02 -5.10
CA GLY A 39 0.47 -12.51 -6.12
C GLY A 39 -0.17 -12.22 -7.48
N ARG A 40 -1.49 -12.05 -7.55
CA ARG A 40 -2.26 -11.87 -8.80
C ARG A 40 -2.98 -10.53 -8.83
N GLY A 41 -3.27 -10.06 -10.05
CA GLY A 41 -4.00 -8.81 -10.27
C GLY A 41 -3.17 -7.55 -10.08
N ASN A 42 -3.87 -6.42 -9.92
CA ASN A 42 -3.28 -5.11 -9.74
C ASN A 42 -2.64 -4.97 -8.36
N TRP A 43 -1.60 -4.14 -8.30
CA TRP A 43 -1.08 -3.67 -7.02
C TRP A 43 -2.00 -2.60 -6.46
N CYS A 44 -2.46 -2.81 -5.23
CA CYS A 44 -3.43 -1.93 -4.60
C CYS A 44 -2.83 -1.19 -3.41
N PHE A 45 -3.05 0.13 -3.35
CA PHE A 45 -2.81 0.91 -2.13
C PHE A 45 -3.81 0.49 -1.06
N GLN A 46 -3.34 0.32 0.17
CA GLN A 46 -4.22 -0.02 1.30
C GLN A 46 -4.65 1.26 2.01
N VAL A 47 -5.96 1.45 2.12
CA VAL A 47 -6.63 2.66 2.58
C VAL A 47 -7.32 2.34 3.91
N PRO A 48 -6.68 2.56 5.06
CA PRO A 48 -7.29 2.16 6.33
C PRO A 48 -8.46 3.06 6.78
N TRP A 49 -8.51 4.31 6.31
CA TRP A 49 -9.53 5.28 6.74
C TRP A 49 -9.86 6.30 5.65
N PHE A 50 -11.09 6.82 5.72
CA PHE A 50 -11.56 7.98 4.95
C PHE A 50 -11.78 9.18 5.88
N SER A 51 -11.68 10.40 5.34
CA SER A 51 -12.17 11.60 6.03
C SER A 51 -13.70 11.60 6.10
N ASN A 52 -14.25 12.34 7.07
CA ASN A 52 -15.71 12.42 7.29
C ASN A 52 -16.50 12.94 6.08
N ASP A 53 -15.88 13.74 5.23
CA ASP A 53 -16.46 14.30 4.00
C ASP A 53 -16.20 13.43 2.76
N ASN A 54 -15.47 12.32 2.89
CA ASN A 54 -15.04 11.43 1.81
C ASN A 54 -14.24 12.13 0.69
N LEU A 55 -13.69 13.33 0.93
CA LEU A 55 -12.87 14.03 -0.04
C LEU A 55 -11.39 13.63 0.03
N THR A 56 -10.98 13.00 1.14
CA THR A 56 -9.62 12.48 1.32
C THR A 56 -9.63 11.12 2.01
N CYS A 57 -8.51 10.40 1.92
CA CYS A 57 -8.27 9.20 2.69
C CYS A 57 -6.83 9.15 3.21
N SER A 58 -6.57 8.16 4.05
CA SER A 58 -5.22 7.78 4.42
C SER A 58 -4.81 6.54 3.67
N VAL A 59 -3.52 6.38 3.42
CA VAL A 59 -2.94 5.14 2.88
C VAL A 59 -1.81 4.65 3.77
N TYR A 60 -1.53 3.36 3.75
CA TYR A 60 -0.29 2.87 4.34
C TYR A 60 0.92 3.28 3.49
N ALA A 61 1.92 3.81 4.16
CA ALA A 61 3.26 4.13 3.69
C ALA A 61 4.29 3.31 4.47
N ILE A 62 5.49 3.17 3.93
CA ILE A 62 6.60 2.50 4.61
C ILE A 62 7.58 3.55 5.12
N ASP A 63 7.95 3.46 6.39
CA ASP A 63 8.95 4.32 7.02
C ASP A 63 10.40 3.90 6.70
N ALA A 64 11.36 4.68 7.21
CA ALA A 64 12.78 4.40 7.03
C ALA A 64 13.25 3.09 7.71
N ASN A 65 12.46 2.55 8.65
CA ASN A 65 12.72 1.29 9.34
C ASN A 65 11.97 0.12 8.70
N GLY A 66 11.29 0.33 7.57
CA GLY A 66 10.51 -0.71 6.90
C GLY A 66 9.15 -1.03 7.53
N GLN A 67 8.67 -0.16 8.42
CA GLN A 67 7.40 -0.34 9.13
C GLN A 67 6.24 0.40 8.44
N PRO A 68 5.03 -0.19 8.41
CA PRO A 68 3.84 0.50 7.93
C PRO A 68 3.45 1.67 8.85
N GLN A 69 3.17 2.81 8.26
CA GLN A 69 2.66 4.02 8.90
C GLN A 69 1.57 4.63 8.03
N THR A 70 0.71 5.49 8.57
CA THR A 70 -0.34 6.16 7.79
C THR A 70 0.19 7.43 7.15
N ARG A 71 -0.24 7.67 5.91
CA ARG A 71 -0.08 8.94 5.23
C ARG A 71 -1.46 9.48 4.87
N ASP A 72 -1.81 10.60 5.48
CA ASP A 72 -3.15 11.18 5.43
C ASP A 72 -3.32 12.18 4.29
N LEU A 73 -4.55 12.67 4.13
CA LEU A 73 -4.93 13.73 3.18
C LEU A 73 -4.66 13.38 1.71
N ILE A 74 -4.76 12.11 1.34
CA ILE A 74 -4.72 11.68 -0.06
C ILE A 74 -6.03 12.08 -0.74
N PRO A 75 -6.03 12.94 -1.76
CA PRO A 75 -7.27 13.42 -2.38
C PRO A 75 -8.00 12.31 -3.11
N ILE A 76 -9.33 12.26 -2.93
CA ILE A 76 -10.26 11.45 -3.71
C ILE A 76 -11.02 12.40 -4.63
N ASP A 77 -11.02 12.10 -5.94
CA ASP A 77 -11.84 12.86 -6.89
C ASP A 77 -13.23 12.25 -7.10
N GLN A 78 -14.08 12.97 -7.84
CA GLN A 78 -15.47 12.58 -8.10
C GLN A 78 -15.63 11.23 -8.83
N GLU A 79 -14.55 10.70 -9.43
CA GLU A 79 -14.54 9.39 -10.08
C GLU A 79 -14.01 8.29 -9.13
N ASN A 80 -13.94 8.56 -7.83
CA ASN A 80 -13.39 7.67 -6.79
C ASN A 80 -11.94 7.28 -7.04
N ARG A 81 -11.14 8.21 -7.59
CA ARG A 81 -9.71 8.00 -7.81
C ARG A 81 -8.89 8.70 -6.74
N ILE A 82 -7.90 7.99 -6.20
CA ILE A 82 -6.92 8.60 -5.30
C ILE A 82 -5.77 9.22 -6.10
N THR A 83 -5.25 10.36 -5.65
CA THR A 83 -4.10 11.02 -6.27
C THR A 83 -2.82 10.81 -5.46
N ILE A 84 -1.89 10.01 -5.98
CA ILE A 84 -0.60 9.69 -5.35
C ILE A 84 0.53 10.01 -6.33
N GLN A 85 1.51 10.80 -5.89
CA GLN A 85 2.65 11.24 -6.70
C GLN A 85 2.24 11.85 -8.06
N GLY A 86 1.18 12.68 -8.07
CA GLY A 86 0.68 13.32 -9.28
C GLY A 86 -0.04 12.39 -10.26
N ARG A 87 -0.24 11.11 -9.90
CA ARG A 87 -0.98 10.13 -10.71
C ARG A 87 -2.31 9.79 -10.03
N LYS A 88 -3.33 9.55 -10.85
CA LYS A 88 -4.66 9.14 -10.41
C LYS A 88 -4.82 7.64 -10.52
N TYR A 89 -5.42 7.02 -9.52
CA TYR A 89 -5.62 5.58 -9.43
C TYR A 89 -7.09 5.26 -9.19
N SER A 90 -7.74 4.52 -10.10
CA SER A 90 -9.13 4.07 -9.96
C SER A 90 -9.28 3.06 -8.82
N ARG A 91 -10.54 2.71 -8.53
CA ARG A 91 -10.88 1.72 -7.51
C ARG A 91 -10.21 0.36 -7.71
N ASP A 92 -9.78 0.04 -8.93
CA ASP A 92 -9.04 -1.19 -9.25
C ASP A 92 -7.60 -1.22 -8.71
N PHE A 93 -7.13 -0.11 -8.12
CA PHE A 93 -5.76 0.08 -7.64
C PHE A 93 -5.70 0.48 -6.16
N TRP A 94 -6.81 0.39 -5.42
CA TRP A 94 -6.81 0.66 -3.98
C TRP A 94 -7.93 -0.08 -3.24
N HIS A 95 -7.64 -0.53 -2.03
CA HIS A 95 -8.51 -1.33 -1.18
C HIS A 95 -8.63 -0.66 0.19
N HIS A 96 -9.83 -0.64 0.76
CA HIS A 96 -10.10 -0.20 2.14
C HIS A 96 -10.61 -1.40 2.94
#